data_AF-A0A1F0PMD2-F1
#
_entry.id   AF-A0A1F0PMD2-F1
#
_cell.length_a   1.000
_cell.length_b   1.000
_cell.length_c   1.000
_cell.angle_alpha   90.00
_cell.angle_beta   90.00
_cell.angle_gamma   90.00
#
_symmetry.space_group_name_H-M   'P 1'
#
loop_
_entity.id
_entity.type
_entity.pdbx_description
1 polymer ?
#
loop_
_entity_poly.entity_id
_entity_poly.type
_entity_poly.pdbx_seq_one_letter_code
_entity_poly.pdbx_strand_id
1 'polypeptide(L)'
;MTIILALHAICIYFFLKRNSDVPVWLKLFALSPQLISPLVIFVTIFFFDAPGVSWKAVALFILANAYTFLIYIGAFWACSFYRKGFRRWALVPPSLFTLINLSACLAFFRA
;
A
#
# COMPACT_ATOMS: atom_id res chain seq x y z
N MET A 1 15.31 -1.70 -8.73
CA MET A 1 14.50 -0.71 -7.95
C MET A 1 13.91 0.41 -8.80
N THR A 2 14.61 0.92 -9.82
CA THR A 2 14.19 2.08 -10.63
C THR A 2 12.82 1.91 -11.32
N ILE A 3 12.53 0.73 -11.87
CA ILE A 3 11.25 0.43 -12.53
C ILE A 3 10.07 0.45 -11.53
N ILE A 4 10.27 -0.09 -10.34
CA ILE A 4 9.24 -0.15 -9.28
C ILE A 4 8.94 1.25 -8.75
N LEU A 5 9.98 2.06 -8.53
CA LEU A 5 9.83 3.47 -8.13
C LEU A 5 9.10 4.30 -9.19
N ALA A 6 9.46 4.13 -10.47
CA ALA A 6 8.76 4.78 -11.57
C ALA A 6 7.28 4.38 -11.61
N LEU A 7 6.98 3.10 -11.41
CA LEU A 7 5.61 2.61 -11.36
C LEU A 7 4.81 3.19 -10.19
N HIS A 8 5.43 3.35 -9.01
CA HIS A 8 4.80 4.04 -7.87
C HIS A 8 4.50 5.51 -8.18
N ALA A 9 5.47 6.22 -8.76
CA ALA A 9 5.28 7.62 -9.14
C ALA A 9 4.13 7.77 -10.15
N ILE A 10 4.04 6.87 -11.12
CA ILE A 10 2.94 6.80 -12.08
C ILE A 10 1.61 6.56 -11.37
N CYS A 11 1.52 5.57 -10.47
CA CYS A 11 0.30 5.28 -9.70
C CYS A 11 -0.16 6.48 -8.87
N ILE A 12 0.76 7.15 -8.16
CA ILE A 12 0.48 8.35 -7.37
C ILE A 12 -0.01 9.49 -8.27
N TYR A 13 0.70 9.75 -9.38
CA TYR A 13 0.32 10.79 -10.32
C TYR A 13 -1.12 10.58 -10.85
N PHE A 14 -1.43 9.37 -11.33
CA PHE A 14 -2.77 9.05 -11.82
C PHE A 14 -3.82 9.14 -10.72
N PHE A 15 -3.50 8.68 -9.49
CA PHE A 15 -4.40 8.77 -8.35
C PHE A 15 -4.73 10.22 -7.99
N LEU A 16 -3.72 11.09 -7.89
CA LEU A 16 -3.92 12.51 -7.58
C LEU A 16 -4.70 13.23 -8.68
N LYS A 17 -4.35 12.97 -9.95
CA LYS A 17 -5.01 13.59 -11.10
C LYS A 17 -6.49 13.19 -11.20
N ARG A 18 -6.82 11.92 -10.98
CA ARG A 18 -8.19 11.38 -11.13
C ARG A 18 -9.11 11.71 -9.94
N ASN A 19 -8.55 12.11 -8.80
CA ASN A 19 -9.28 12.42 -7.58
C ASN A 19 -8.97 13.84 -7.09
N SER A 20 -8.76 14.78 -8.03
CA SER A 20 -8.47 16.18 -7.71
C SER A 20 -9.60 16.86 -6.94
N ASP A 21 -10.84 16.45 -7.22
CA ASP A 21 -12.11 16.90 -6.61
C ASP A 21 -12.35 16.37 -5.19
N VAL A 22 -11.61 15.34 -4.78
CA VAL A 22 -11.76 14.71 -3.46
C VAL A 22 -10.93 15.47 -2.41
N PRO A 23 -11.41 15.60 -1.15
CA PRO A 23 -10.68 16.28 -0.09
C PRO A 23 -9.25 15.77 0.07
N VAL A 24 -8.32 16.71 0.32
CA VAL A 24 -6.89 16.41 0.49
C VAL A 24 -6.66 15.43 1.64
N TRP A 25 -7.34 15.60 2.76
CA TRP A 25 -7.21 14.71 3.92
C TRP A 25 -7.57 13.25 3.57
N LEU A 26 -8.57 13.02 2.71
CA LEU A 26 -8.97 11.67 2.32
C LEU A 26 -7.93 11.04 1.39
N LYS A 27 -7.34 11.82 0.48
CA LYS A 27 -6.24 11.35 -0.37
C LYS A 27 -5.01 10.97 0.47
N LEU A 28 -4.65 11.81 1.44
CA LEU A 28 -3.55 11.54 2.37
C LEU A 28 -3.83 10.29 3.20
N PHE A 29 -5.03 10.17 3.77
CA PHE A 29 -5.42 8.98 4.52
C PHE A 29 -5.43 7.72 3.66
N ALA A 30 -5.96 7.81 2.43
CA ALA A 30 -6.00 6.72 1.46
C ALA A 30 -4.62 6.20 1.06
N LEU A 31 -3.64 7.10 0.96
CA LEU A 31 -2.25 6.75 0.64
C LEU A 31 -1.40 6.44 1.87
N SER A 32 -1.81 6.80 3.08
CA SER A 32 -1.02 6.59 4.31
C SER A 32 -0.56 5.14 4.55
N PRO A 33 -1.28 4.06 4.16
CA PRO A 33 -0.77 2.70 4.30
C PRO A 33 0.47 2.44 3.44
N GLN A 34 0.69 3.23 2.38
CA GLN A 34 1.92 3.17 1.56
C GLN A 34 3.16 3.65 2.31
N LEU A 35 3.05 4.32 3.46
CA LEU A 35 4.21 4.74 4.25
C LEU A 35 4.80 3.58 5.05
N ILE A 36 3.97 2.59 5.41
CA ILE A 36 4.38 1.43 6.22
C ILE A 36 4.78 0.25 5.31
N SER A 37 4.21 0.16 4.10
CA SER A 37 4.57 -0.87 3.11
C SER A 37 6.08 -0.94 2.81
N PRO A 38 6.83 0.18 2.63
CA PRO A 38 8.27 0.16 2.41
C PRO A 38 9.06 -0.45 3.55
N LEU A 39 8.61 -0.31 4.80
CA LEU A 39 9.27 -0.91 5.96
C LEU A 39 9.08 -2.44 5.95
N VAL A 40 7.87 -2.91 5.63
CA VAL A 40 7.55 -4.34 5.48
C VAL A 40 8.31 -4.95 4.28
N ILE A 41 8.40 -4.21 3.16
CA ILE A 41 9.19 -4.57 1.99
C ILE A 41 10.69 -4.60 2.31
N PHE A 42 11.20 -3.62 3.06
CA PHE A 42 12.61 -3.56 3.47
C PHE A 42 12.96 -4.75 4.36
N VAL A 43 12.14 -5.05 5.37
CA VAL A 43 12.36 -6.23 6.23
C VAL A 43 12.31 -7.52 5.42
N THR A 44 11.37 -7.65 4.48
CA THR A 44 11.29 -8.85 3.63
C THR A 44 12.45 -9.01 2.65
N ILE A 45 13.09 -7.91 2.22
CA ILE A 45 14.24 -7.96 1.31
C ILE A 45 15.57 -8.19 2.05
N PHE A 46 15.76 -7.58 3.22
CA PHE A 46 17.04 -7.61 3.95
C PHE A 46 17.17 -8.78 4.93
N PHE A 47 16.07 -9.33 5.44
CA PHE A 47 16.09 -10.44 6.42
C PHE A 47 15.72 -11.81 5.82
N PHE A 48 15.27 -11.89 4.57
CA PHE A 48 15.03 -13.17 3.89
C PHE A 48 16.11 -13.39 2.83
N ASP A 49 16.66 -14.61 2.78
CA ASP A 49 17.80 -14.98 1.93
C ASP A 49 17.66 -14.50 0.47
N ALA A 50 18.81 -14.16 -0.12
CA ALA A 50 18.90 -13.59 -1.46
C ALA A 50 18.00 -14.34 -2.48
N PRO A 51 17.27 -13.60 -3.34
CA PRO A 51 16.27 -14.18 -4.25
C PRO A 51 16.83 -15.18 -5.29
N GLY A 52 18.16 -15.31 -5.39
CA GLY A 52 18.81 -16.32 -6.22
C GLY A 52 18.92 -17.71 -5.59
N VAL A 53 18.61 -17.87 -4.30
CA VAL A 53 18.86 -19.11 -3.54
C VAL A 53 17.57 -19.90 -3.25
N SER A 54 16.40 -19.24 -3.28
CA SER A 54 15.13 -19.82 -2.82
C SER A 54 13.92 -19.20 -3.51
N TRP A 55 13.03 -20.05 -4.05
CA TRP A 55 11.75 -19.62 -4.65
C TRP A 55 10.87 -18.85 -3.64
N LYS A 56 11.00 -19.15 -2.34
CA LYS A 56 10.22 -18.51 -1.26
C LYS A 56 10.54 -17.02 -1.17
N ALA A 57 11.81 -16.63 -1.35
CA ALA A 57 12.22 -15.23 -1.32
C ALA A 57 11.65 -14.45 -2.53
N VAL A 58 11.61 -15.08 -3.70
CA VAL A 58 10.95 -14.51 -4.90
C VAL A 58 9.45 -14.34 -4.67
N ALA A 59 8.77 -15.34 -4.10
CA ALA A 59 7.34 -15.27 -3.77
C ALA A 59 7.05 -14.15 -2.77
N LEU A 60 7.86 -14.02 -1.71
CA LEU A 60 7.76 -12.94 -0.72
C LEU A 60 7.98 -11.57 -1.34
N PHE A 61 8.97 -11.43 -2.21
CA PHE A 61 9.21 -10.18 -2.95
C PHE A 61 8.01 -9.80 -3.82
N ILE A 62 7.46 -10.75 -4.59
CA ILE A 62 6.26 -10.50 -5.41
C ILE A 62 5.07 -10.14 -4.52
N LEU A 63 4.85 -10.85 -3.43
CA LEU A 63 3.75 -10.61 -2.51
C LEU A 63 3.82 -9.22 -1.86
N ALA A 64 5.00 -8.81 -1.41
CA ALA A 64 5.21 -7.50 -0.79
C ALA A 64 5.00 -6.34 -1.80
N ASN A 65 5.44 -6.52 -3.04
CA ASN A 65 5.15 -5.55 -4.11
C ASN A 65 3.68 -5.57 -4.54
N ALA A 66 3.04 -6.74 -4.63
CA ALA A 66 1.62 -6.87 -4.95
C ALA A 66 0.72 -6.22 -3.89
N TYR A 67 1.08 -6.36 -2.61
CA TYR A 67 0.40 -5.72 -1.50
C TYR A 67 0.34 -4.19 -1.64
N THR A 68 1.44 -3.59 -2.10
CA THR A 68 1.49 -2.16 -2.40
C THR A 68 0.48 -1.75 -3.49
N PHE A 69 0.33 -2.55 -4.54
CA PHE A 69 -0.68 -2.29 -5.57
C PHE A 69 -2.11 -2.44 -5.05
N LEU A 70 -2.36 -3.40 -4.15
CA LEU A 70 -3.66 -3.55 -3.49
C LEU A 70 -4.02 -2.30 -2.67
N ILE A 71 -3.05 -1.67 -2.00
CA ILE A 71 -3.29 -0.40 -1.29
C ILE A 71 -3.72 0.70 -2.27
N TYR A 72 -3.09 0.82 -3.45
CA TYR A 72 -3.54 1.79 -4.47
C TYR A 72 -4.97 1.53 -4.93
N ILE A 73 -5.34 0.27 -5.16
CA ILE A 73 -6.73 -0.10 -5.51
C ILE A 73 -7.69 0.33 -4.39
N GLY A 74 -7.34 0.05 -3.14
CA GLY A 74 -8.09 0.50 -1.96
C GLY A 74 -8.23 2.02 -1.90
N ALA A 75 -7.18 2.76 -2.22
CA ALA A 75 -7.20 4.22 -2.26
C ALA A 75 -8.16 4.74 -3.34
N PHE A 76 -8.13 4.16 -4.55
CA PHE A 76 -9.09 4.50 -5.60
C PHE A 76 -10.54 4.20 -5.20
N TRP A 77 -10.77 3.08 -4.51
CA TRP A 77 -12.08 2.73 -3.98
C TRP A 77 -12.55 3.71 -2.91
N ALA A 78 -11.69 4.12 -1.99
CA ALA A 78 -11.99 5.14 -0.98
C ALA A 78 -12.50 6.44 -1.63
N CYS A 79 -11.77 6.96 -2.62
CA CYS A 79 -12.17 8.15 -3.34
C CYS A 79 -13.44 7.95 -4.20
N SER A 80 -13.64 6.75 -4.75
CA SER A 80 -14.87 6.39 -5.47
C SER A 80 -16.10 6.38 -4.56
N PHE A 81 -15.99 5.76 -3.38
CA PHE A 81 -17.07 5.75 -2.38
C PHE A 81 -17.42 7.16 -1.91
N TYR A 82 -16.40 8.00 -1.68
CA TYR A 82 -16.62 9.39 -1.30
C TYR A 82 -17.41 10.16 -2.37
N ARG A 83 -17.02 10.04 -3.65
CA ARG A 83 -17.74 10.67 -4.77
C ARG A 83 -19.17 10.19 -4.92
N LYS A 84 -19.44 8.91 -4.63
CA LYS A 84 -20.79 8.33 -4.63
C LYS A 84 -21.63 8.70 -3.40
N GLY A 85 -21.11 9.53 -2.48
CA GLY A 85 -21.81 9.97 -1.27
C GLY A 85 -21.69 9.02 -0.07
N PHE A 86 -21.03 7.85 -0.22
CA PHE A 86 -20.83 6.88 0.86
C PHE A 86 -19.64 7.24 1.76
N ARG A 87 -19.73 8.40 2.44
CA ARG A 87 -18.61 9.00 3.18
C ARG A 87 -18.00 8.09 4.26
N ARG A 88 -18.81 7.32 4.99
CA ARG A 88 -18.32 6.37 6.00
C ARG A 88 -17.57 5.19 5.37
N TRP A 89 -18.08 4.67 4.25
CA TRP A 89 -17.47 3.57 3.52
C TRP A 89 -16.16 3.96 2.83
N ALA A 90 -15.98 5.23 2.50
CA ALA A 90 -14.71 5.76 1.98
C ALA A 90 -13.52 5.54 2.94
N LEU A 91 -13.77 5.44 4.24
CA LEU A 91 -12.73 5.23 5.26
C LEU A 91 -12.36 3.76 5.42
N VAL A 92 -13.22 2.84 4.99
CA VAL A 92 -13.07 1.40 5.26
C VAL A 92 -11.82 0.83 4.57
N PRO A 93 -11.59 1.02 3.26
CA PRO A 93 -10.40 0.47 2.61
C PRO A 93 -9.08 0.92 3.26
N PRO A 94 -8.79 2.22 3.46
CA PRO A 94 -7.54 2.64 4.08
C PRO A 94 -7.40 2.20 5.53
N SER A 95 -8.49 2.17 6.30
CA SER A 95 -8.47 1.67 7.68
C SER A 95 -8.08 0.19 7.74
N LEU A 96 -8.62 -0.63 6.82
CA LEU A 96 -8.29 -2.06 6.74
C LEU A 96 -6.80 -2.26 6.43
N PHE A 97 -6.25 -1.56 5.44
CA PHE A 97 -4.83 -1.67 5.12
C PHE A 97 -3.93 -1.16 6.25
N THR A 98 -4.33 -0.08 6.92
CA THR A 98 -3.62 0.41 8.11
C THR A 98 -3.61 -0.63 9.22
N LEU A 99 -4.75 -1.29 9.48
CA LEU A 99 -4.85 -2.34 10.49
C LEU A 99 -3.97 -3.55 10.15
N ILE A 100 -3.94 -3.97 8.88
CA ILE A 100 -3.06 -5.06 8.41
C ILE A 100 -1.59 -4.68 8.65
N ASN A 101 -1.20 -3.46 8.26
CA ASN A 101 0.16 -2.95 8.48
C ASN A 101 0.55 -2.92 9.95
N LEU A 102 -0.32 -2.39 10.82
CA LEU A 102 -0.09 -2.35 12.27
C LEU A 102 0.01 -3.76 12.86
N SER A 103 -0.85 -4.68 12.42
CA SER A 103 -0.82 -6.08 12.86
C SER A 103 0.49 -6.76 12.46
N ALA A 104 0.97 -6.52 11.24
CA ALA A 104 2.25 -7.01 10.77
C ALA A 104 3.41 -6.44 11.61
N CYS A 105 3.45 -5.12 11.84
CA CYS A 105 4.46 -4.49 12.70
C CYS A 105 4.45 -5.10 14.12
N LEU A 106 3.28 -5.27 14.73
CA LEU A 106 3.15 -5.88 16.06
C LEU A 106 3.64 -7.33 16.10
N ALA A 107 3.37 -8.11 15.05
CA ALA A 107 3.88 -9.48 14.95
C ALA A 107 5.41 -9.52 14.88
N PHE A 108 6.02 -8.57 14.15
CA PHE A 108 7.48 -8.45 14.09
C PHE A 108 8.12 -8.03 15.42
N PHE A 109 7.50 -7.13 16.19
CA PHE A 109 8.03 -6.74 17.51
C PHE A 109 7.96 -7.85 18.56
N ARG A 110 7.11 -8.87 18.35
CA ARG A 110 6.92 -10.00 19.28
C ARG A 110 7.69 -11.26 18.89
N ALA A 111 8.27 -11.30 17.69
CA ALA A 111 9.07 -12.41 17.18
C ALA A 111 10.55 -12.19 17.50
#